data_AF-A0A8X6W6J7-F1
#
_entry.id   AF-A0A8X6W6J7-F1
#
_cell.length_a   1.000
_cell.length_b   1.000
_cell.length_c   1.000
_cell.angle_alpha   90.00
_cell.angle_beta   90.00
_cell.angle_gamma   90.00
#
_symmetry.space_group_name_H-M   'P 1'
#
loop_
_entity.id
_entity.type
_entity.pdbx_description
1 polymer ?
#
loop_
_entity_poly.entity_id
_entity_poly.type
_entity_poly.pdbx_seq_one_letter_code
_entity_poly.pdbx_strand_id
1 'polypeptide(L)'
;MKQWKKENFNVHPVHETVSLGANGTKVLGLSWNTNEDYLTTDTKSLLEFVSLDKNTKRFILQAVGKIFDPLGLISPFTIRMKCLLQDLWKEEIQWDDPLPTHIEKEWKKWCEELPHLRNLKVPRLVLDSTLLEHDVELHSFCDASKKAYGAAIYFRTKSRNGISVKLVTSKSRVAPLNSVTLHRLELLVALVAARLASKVKKINYNCRNKSKKVGPLTVAEFKESEIKLIKHAQRSLYDKKEIPSSIYNLFPFVDGEGIVRVGGRLENASVPYFHKHTAILPKGSKLSKLYFNSLHTRLFHVGPQGLLNVVRQKFWPLSGRGIARKTVHQCVTCFKSRPILSSQIMGHLPSERVNISSPFTIAGLDSCGPFLVKYKNQRKGTLNKVYICVCICFSMKAIHLELSDLTSDALIATLKRFTSRRAKYFVSENIDWKFIPPKSPYFGGLWEAGVKSVKHHLKRAIGNLHFTFEEFETIMIQVERILNSRPLTPLSSDADNFDVLTPVTF
;
A
#
# COMPACT_ATOMS: atom_id res chain seq x y z
N MET A 1 -38.46 -38.36 -36.69
CA MET A 1 -39.86 -38.46 -36.19
C MET A 1 -40.15 -39.70 -35.35
N LYS A 2 -39.83 -40.94 -35.78
CA LYS A 2 -40.17 -42.17 -35.02
C LYS A 2 -39.61 -42.23 -33.59
N GLN A 3 -38.43 -41.65 -33.36
CA GLN A 3 -37.79 -41.65 -32.03
C GLN A 3 -38.44 -40.67 -31.04
N TRP A 4 -39.10 -39.61 -31.54
CA TRP A 4 -39.65 -38.52 -30.72
C TRP A 4 -41.07 -38.83 -30.21
N LYS A 5 -41.84 -39.63 -30.96
CA LYS A 5 -43.10 -40.22 -30.50
C LYS A 5 -42.91 -41.23 -29.35
N LYS A 6 -41.71 -41.82 -29.22
CA LYS A 6 -41.41 -42.80 -28.17
C LYS A 6 -41.19 -42.14 -26.80
N GLU A 7 -41.00 -40.82 -26.76
CA GLU A 7 -40.74 -40.03 -25.54
C GLU A 7 -41.90 -39.06 -25.19
N ASN A 8 -43.12 -39.30 -25.68
CA ASN A 8 -44.32 -38.48 -25.40
C ASN A 8 -44.22 -36.97 -25.75
N PHE A 9 -43.35 -36.59 -26.69
CA PHE A 9 -43.39 -35.23 -27.25
C PHE A 9 -44.49 -35.13 -28.34
N ASN A 10 -45.40 -34.17 -28.20
CA ASN A 10 -46.37 -33.83 -29.25
C ASN A 10 -45.62 -33.31 -30.48
N VAL A 11 -45.75 -34.01 -31.61
CA VAL A 11 -45.13 -33.62 -32.89
C VAL A 11 -46.26 -33.22 -33.84
N HIS A 12 -46.36 -31.94 -34.17
CA HIS A 12 -47.32 -31.42 -35.14
C HIS A 12 -46.84 -31.62 -36.59
N PRO A 13 -47.74 -31.79 -37.58
CA PRO A 13 -47.37 -31.97 -38.98
C PRO A 13 -46.69 -30.72 -39.57
N VAL A 14 -45.76 -30.95 -40.50
CA VAL A 14 -44.83 -29.95 -41.08
C VAL A 14 -45.50 -28.87 -41.96
N HIS A 15 -46.83 -28.87 -42.10
CA HIS A 15 -47.56 -27.94 -42.96
C HIS A 15 -48.37 -26.85 -42.24
N GLU A 16 -48.35 -26.81 -40.92
CA GLU A 16 -48.74 -25.62 -40.17
C GLU A 16 -47.47 -24.88 -39.75
N THR A 17 -47.08 -23.86 -40.52
CA THR A 17 -46.28 -22.77 -39.96
C THR A 17 -47.06 -22.21 -38.79
N VAL A 18 -46.69 -22.61 -37.57
CA VAL A 18 -47.08 -21.91 -36.36
C VAL A 18 -46.56 -20.49 -36.54
N SER A 19 -47.45 -19.58 -36.93
CA SER A 19 -47.26 -18.16 -36.76
C SER A 19 -47.19 -17.94 -35.25
N LEU A 20 -45.98 -18.06 -34.70
CA LEU A 20 -45.66 -17.60 -33.36
C LEU A 20 -46.05 -16.11 -33.37
N GLY A 21 -47.22 -15.82 -32.77
CA GLY A 21 -47.72 -14.46 -32.66
C GLY A 21 -46.63 -13.54 -32.12
N ALA A 22 -46.75 -12.25 -32.41
CA ALA A 22 -45.76 -11.18 -32.17
C ALA A 22 -45.27 -10.96 -30.71
N ASN A 23 -45.45 -11.93 -29.82
CA ASN A 23 -45.10 -11.88 -28.40
C ASN A 23 -43.90 -12.79 -28.11
N GLY A 24 -42.79 -12.19 -27.68
CA GLY A 24 -41.54 -12.89 -27.38
C GLY A 24 -41.72 -14.10 -26.44
N THR A 25 -40.99 -15.17 -26.73
CA THR A 25 -41.04 -16.43 -25.97
C THR A 25 -40.03 -16.38 -24.81
N LYS A 26 -40.33 -16.95 -23.64
CA LYS A 26 -39.37 -17.05 -22.54
C LYS A 26 -38.50 -18.30 -22.68
N VAL A 27 -37.18 -18.16 -22.58
CA VAL A 27 -36.22 -19.27 -22.60
C VAL A 27 -35.28 -19.14 -21.41
N LEU A 28 -35.35 -20.11 -20.48
CA LEU A 28 -34.55 -20.10 -19.24
C LEU A 28 -34.60 -18.72 -18.55
N GLY A 29 -35.79 -18.16 -18.35
CA GLY A 29 -35.97 -16.87 -17.68
C GLY A 29 -35.56 -15.61 -18.45
N LEU A 30 -34.97 -15.73 -19.65
CA LEU A 30 -34.71 -14.62 -20.57
C LEU A 30 -35.84 -14.49 -21.59
N SER A 31 -36.09 -13.28 -22.08
CA SER A 31 -37.03 -13.03 -23.18
C SER A 31 -36.31 -13.21 -24.51
N TRP A 32 -36.87 -14.02 -25.41
CA TRP A 32 -36.35 -14.27 -26.75
C TRP A 32 -37.33 -13.70 -27.79
N ASN A 33 -36.82 -12.78 -28.60
CA ASN A 33 -37.51 -12.34 -29.81
C ASN A 33 -37.16 -13.31 -30.95
N THR A 34 -38.13 -14.13 -31.36
CA THR A 34 -37.96 -15.15 -32.40
C THR A 34 -37.82 -14.57 -33.80
N ASN A 35 -38.36 -13.37 -34.04
CA ASN A 35 -38.35 -12.74 -35.36
C ASN A 35 -36.99 -12.12 -35.65
N GLU A 36 -36.43 -11.39 -34.69
CA GLU A 36 -35.13 -10.72 -34.84
C GLU A 36 -33.94 -11.54 -34.30
N ASP A 37 -34.20 -12.67 -33.62
CA ASP A 37 -33.23 -13.55 -32.97
C ASP A 37 -32.32 -12.92 -31.89
N TYR A 38 -32.91 -12.04 -31.06
CA TYR A 38 -32.23 -11.42 -29.92
C TYR A 38 -32.78 -11.93 -28.57
N LEU A 39 -31.89 -12.03 -27.59
CA LEU A 39 -32.20 -12.18 -26.18
C LEU A 39 -32.30 -10.79 -25.53
N THR A 40 -33.32 -10.61 -24.69
CA THR A 40 -33.54 -9.43 -23.86
C THR A 40 -33.85 -9.84 -22.42
N THR A 41 -33.67 -8.92 -21.48
CA THR A 41 -34.01 -9.16 -20.07
C THR A 41 -35.45 -8.75 -19.82
N ASP A 42 -36.25 -9.63 -19.21
CA ASP A 42 -37.61 -9.28 -18.76
C ASP A 42 -37.53 -8.43 -17.48
N THR A 43 -37.82 -7.14 -17.59
CA THR A 43 -37.77 -6.20 -16.47
C THR A 43 -39.15 -5.82 -15.92
N LYS A 44 -40.26 -6.28 -16.51
CA LYS A 44 -41.61 -5.82 -16.15
C LYS A 44 -41.92 -6.02 -14.65
N SER A 45 -41.80 -7.25 -14.17
CA SER A 45 -42.06 -7.59 -12.77
C SER A 45 -41.12 -6.87 -11.78
N LEU A 46 -39.89 -6.58 -12.20
CA LEU A 46 -38.93 -5.86 -11.37
C LEU A 46 -39.24 -4.36 -11.33
N LEU A 47 -39.67 -3.78 -12.44
CA LEU A 47 -40.12 -2.38 -12.51
C LEU A 47 -41.34 -2.14 -11.62
N GLU A 48 -42.35 -3.01 -11.71
CA GLU A 48 -43.54 -2.97 -10.85
C GLU A 48 -43.19 -3.13 -9.36
N PHE A 49 -42.20 -3.97 -9.05
CA PHE A 49 -41.74 -4.14 -7.68
C PHE A 49 -41.02 -2.90 -7.16
N VAL A 50 -40.10 -2.34 -7.94
CA VAL A 50 -39.29 -1.17 -7.56
C VAL A 50 -40.16 0.10 -7.44
N SER A 51 -41.26 0.21 -8.19
CA SER A 51 -42.21 1.33 -8.06
C SER A 51 -42.94 1.42 -6.71
N LEU A 52 -42.82 0.40 -5.85
CA LEU A 52 -43.29 0.48 -4.46
C LEU A 52 -42.46 1.45 -3.59
N ASP A 53 -41.33 1.94 -4.11
CA ASP A 53 -40.45 2.97 -3.52
C ASP A 53 -40.11 2.77 -2.03
N LYS A 54 -39.82 1.52 -1.66
CA LYS A 54 -39.34 1.20 -0.30
C LYS A 54 -37.82 1.29 -0.24
N ASN A 55 -37.31 1.88 0.84
CA ASN A 55 -35.89 2.09 1.06
C ASN A 55 -35.41 1.30 2.28
N THR A 56 -35.40 -0.02 2.17
CA THR A 56 -34.85 -0.93 3.21
C THR A 56 -33.89 -1.95 2.62
N LYS A 57 -33.00 -2.46 3.47
CA LYS A 57 -32.05 -3.54 3.11
C LYS A 57 -32.77 -4.81 2.61
N ARG A 58 -33.89 -5.18 3.25
CA ARG A 58 -34.74 -6.31 2.82
C ARG A 58 -35.28 -6.09 1.41
N PHE A 59 -35.75 -4.89 1.12
CA PHE A 59 -36.33 -4.55 -0.18
C PHE A 59 -35.30 -4.64 -1.32
N ILE A 60 -34.09 -4.10 -1.11
CA ILE A 60 -32.99 -4.21 -2.08
C ILE A 60 -32.64 -5.69 -2.33
N LEU A 61 -32.54 -6.52 -1.28
CA LEU A 61 -32.24 -7.94 -1.45
C LEU A 61 -33.32 -8.66 -2.28
N GLN A 62 -34.59 -8.36 -2.04
CA GLN A 62 -35.71 -8.90 -2.82
C GLN A 62 -35.66 -8.45 -4.29
N ALA A 63 -35.34 -7.18 -4.56
CA ALA A 63 -35.17 -6.68 -5.91
C ALA A 63 -34.04 -7.39 -6.66
N VAL A 64 -32.88 -7.56 -6.01
CA VAL A 64 -31.72 -8.25 -6.60
C VAL A 64 -32.03 -9.72 -6.87
N GLY A 65 -32.75 -10.39 -5.98
CA GLY A 65 -33.16 -11.79 -6.13
C GLY A 65 -34.11 -12.04 -7.31
N LYS A 66 -34.84 -11.02 -7.77
CA LYS A 66 -35.73 -11.09 -8.95
C LYS A 66 -34.97 -11.03 -10.28
N ILE A 67 -33.69 -10.66 -10.29
CA ILE A 67 -32.90 -10.59 -11.52
C ILE A 67 -32.35 -11.97 -11.88
N PHE A 68 -32.80 -12.50 -13.00
CA PHE A 68 -32.30 -13.76 -13.55
C PHE A 68 -31.31 -13.51 -14.70
N ASP A 69 -30.01 -13.68 -14.44
CA ASP A 69 -28.94 -13.52 -15.44
C ASP A 69 -28.01 -14.75 -15.47
N PRO A 70 -28.42 -15.85 -16.12
CA PRO A 70 -27.68 -17.12 -16.11
C PRO A 70 -26.38 -17.07 -16.93
N LEU A 71 -26.32 -16.21 -17.94
CA LEU A 71 -25.18 -16.04 -18.84
C LEU A 71 -24.26 -14.89 -18.43
N GLY A 72 -24.69 -14.03 -17.51
CA GLY A 72 -23.94 -12.86 -17.08
C GLY A 72 -24.01 -11.70 -18.08
N LEU A 73 -25.05 -11.60 -18.90
CA LEU A 73 -25.16 -10.58 -19.96
C LEU A 73 -25.30 -9.16 -19.39
N ILE A 74 -25.84 -9.03 -18.18
CA ILE A 74 -26.03 -7.76 -17.47
C ILE A 74 -25.20 -7.71 -16.18
N SER A 75 -24.08 -8.44 -16.14
CA SER A 75 -23.16 -8.46 -15.00
C SER A 75 -22.69 -7.07 -14.51
N PRO A 76 -22.42 -6.07 -15.39
CA PRO A 76 -22.08 -4.72 -14.94
C PRO A 76 -23.21 -4.01 -14.17
N PHE A 77 -24.46 -4.31 -14.51
CA PHE A 77 -25.63 -3.76 -13.83
C PHE A 77 -25.89 -4.48 -12.50
N THR A 78 -25.82 -5.82 -12.48
CA THR A 78 -26.10 -6.62 -11.28
C THR A 78 -25.00 -6.55 -10.21
N ILE A 79 -23.73 -6.36 -10.60
CA ILE A 79 -22.63 -6.28 -9.63
C ILE A 79 -22.72 -5.06 -8.73
N ARG A 80 -23.28 -3.93 -9.22
CA ARG A 80 -23.48 -2.71 -8.44
C ARG A 80 -24.32 -2.96 -7.20
N MET A 81 -25.44 -3.66 -7.35
CA MET A 81 -26.30 -4.00 -6.22
C MET A 81 -25.70 -5.04 -5.29
N LYS A 82 -24.90 -5.98 -5.80
CA LYS A 82 -24.18 -6.92 -4.94
C LYS A 82 -23.11 -6.21 -4.08
N CYS A 83 -22.43 -5.20 -4.63
CA CYS A 83 -21.53 -4.35 -3.87
C CYS A 83 -22.28 -3.49 -2.84
N LEU A 84 -23.41 -2.89 -3.23
CA LEU A 84 -24.25 -2.08 -2.35
C LEU A 84 -24.81 -2.90 -1.18
N LEU A 85 -25.25 -4.13 -1.43
CA LEU A 85 -25.63 -5.08 -0.38
C LEU A 85 -24.47 -5.38 0.58
N GLN A 86 -23.25 -5.54 0.06
CA GLN A 86 -22.08 -5.73 0.92
C GLN A 86 -21.79 -4.48 1.78
N ASP A 87 -21.97 -3.29 1.24
CA ASP A 87 -21.77 -2.04 1.98
C ASP A 87 -22.83 -1.88 3.10
N LEU A 88 -24.10 -2.19 2.83
CA LEU A 88 -25.17 -2.27 3.84
C LEU A 88 -24.90 -3.30 4.96
N TRP A 89 -24.08 -4.32 4.70
CA TRP A 89 -23.70 -5.30 5.71
C TRP A 89 -22.55 -4.79 6.57
N LYS A 90 -21.65 -3.97 6.02
CA LYS A 90 -20.56 -3.32 6.79
C LYS A 90 -21.08 -2.26 7.75
N GLU A 91 -22.18 -1.59 7.39
CA GLU A 91 -22.81 -0.58 8.24
C GLU A 91 -23.79 -1.15 9.27
N GLU A 92 -23.90 -2.49 9.35
CA GLU A 92 -24.69 -3.20 10.38
C GLU A 92 -26.19 -2.81 10.46
N ILE A 93 -26.74 -2.27 9.37
CA ILE A 93 -28.15 -1.85 9.26
C ILE A 93 -29.09 -3.05 9.37
N GLN A 94 -30.17 -2.91 10.15
CA GLN A 94 -31.18 -3.96 10.29
C GLN A 94 -32.02 -4.11 9.01
N TRP A 95 -32.79 -5.19 8.93
CA TRP A 95 -33.50 -5.54 7.70
C TRP A 95 -34.48 -4.48 7.20
N ASP A 96 -35.15 -3.81 8.11
CA ASP A 96 -36.29 -2.93 7.84
C ASP A 96 -36.01 -1.46 8.19
N ASP A 97 -34.78 -1.14 8.59
CA ASP A 97 -34.30 0.22 8.83
C ASP A 97 -34.22 1.02 7.51
N PRO A 98 -34.39 2.37 7.58
CA PRO A 98 -34.20 3.23 6.42
C PRO A 98 -32.74 3.23 5.92
N LEU A 99 -32.56 3.32 4.61
CA LEU A 99 -31.23 3.36 3.99
C LEU A 99 -30.49 4.67 4.34
N PRO A 100 -29.17 4.62 4.57
CA PRO A 100 -28.33 5.82 4.63
C PRO A 100 -28.41 6.61 3.34
N THR A 101 -28.34 7.95 3.44
CA THR A 101 -28.51 8.89 2.32
C THR A 101 -27.60 8.59 1.13
N HIS A 102 -26.34 8.21 1.39
CA HIS A 102 -25.36 7.90 0.36
C HIS A 102 -25.66 6.57 -0.38
N ILE A 103 -26.29 5.59 0.30
CA ILE A 103 -26.71 4.31 -0.28
C ILE A 103 -28.03 4.48 -1.04
N GLU A 104 -28.97 5.24 -0.47
CA GLU A 104 -30.25 5.56 -1.10
C GLU A 104 -30.05 6.24 -2.46
N LYS A 105 -29.08 7.16 -2.57
CA LYS A 105 -28.74 7.82 -3.83
C LYS A 105 -28.29 6.83 -4.91
N GLU A 106 -27.41 5.88 -4.56
CA GLU A 106 -26.95 4.86 -5.50
C GLU A 106 -28.05 3.85 -5.86
N TRP A 107 -28.94 3.55 -4.91
CA TRP A 107 -30.14 2.73 -5.14
C TRP A 107 -31.09 3.39 -6.13
N LYS A 108 -31.50 4.65 -5.89
CA LYS A 108 -32.38 5.40 -6.79
C LYS A 108 -31.81 5.52 -8.20
N LYS A 109 -30.52 5.85 -8.33
CA LYS A 109 -29.83 5.87 -9.63
C LYS A 109 -29.91 4.53 -10.36
N TRP A 110 -29.74 3.42 -9.64
CA TRP A 110 -29.86 2.09 -10.24
C TRP A 110 -31.30 1.78 -10.69
N CYS A 111 -32.30 2.21 -9.92
CA CYS A 111 -33.71 2.11 -10.28
C CYS A 111 -34.06 2.93 -11.54
N GLU A 112 -33.50 4.13 -11.68
CA GLU A 112 -33.66 4.98 -12.87
C GLU A 112 -33.06 4.35 -14.14
N GLU A 113 -31.98 3.57 -14.00
CA GLU A 113 -31.35 2.87 -15.13
C GLU A 113 -32.12 1.60 -15.56
N LEU A 114 -32.91 1.01 -14.66
CA LEU A 114 -33.60 -0.27 -14.87
C LEU A 114 -34.51 -0.31 -16.11
N PRO A 115 -35.32 0.72 -16.43
CA PRO A 115 -36.16 0.74 -17.65
C PRO A 115 -35.35 0.62 -18.94
N HIS A 116 -34.10 1.09 -18.95
CA HIS A 116 -33.25 1.07 -20.14
C HIS A 116 -32.69 -0.32 -20.46
N LEU A 117 -32.68 -1.27 -19.53
CA LEU A 117 -32.21 -2.64 -19.80
C LEU A 117 -33.02 -3.36 -20.87
N ARG A 118 -34.30 -3.01 -21.07
CA ARG A 118 -35.13 -3.58 -22.14
C ARG A 118 -34.59 -3.28 -23.53
N ASN A 119 -33.80 -2.22 -23.67
CA ASN A 119 -33.18 -1.81 -24.92
C ASN A 119 -31.91 -2.62 -25.25
N LEU A 120 -31.36 -3.35 -24.27
CA LEU A 120 -30.19 -4.20 -24.48
C LEU A 120 -30.60 -5.47 -25.24
N LYS A 121 -30.36 -5.46 -26.55
CA LYS A 121 -30.56 -6.61 -27.44
C LYS A 121 -29.24 -7.38 -27.59
N VAL A 122 -29.22 -8.63 -27.15
CA VAL A 122 -28.04 -9.52 -27.29
C VAL A 122 -28.33 -10.58 -28.36
N PRO A 123 -27.57 -10.64 -29.47
CA PRO A 123 -27.83 -11.64 -30.51
C PRO A 123 -27.72 -13.06 -29.94
N ARG A 124 -28.75 -13.89 -30.12
CA ARG A 124 -28.73 -15.28 -29.63
C ARG A 124 -27.74 -16.13 -30.42
N LEU A 125 -27.69 -15.92 -31.73
CA LEU A 125 -26.75 -16.60 -32.62
C LEU A 125 -25.34 -16.02 -32.47
N VAL A 126 -24.44 -16.79 -31.87
CA VAL A 126 -23.07 -16.36 -31.59
C VAL A 126 -22.10 -16.70 -32.72
N LEU A 127 -22.35 -17.77 -33.47
CA LEU A 127 -21.55 -18.18 -34.63
C LEU A 127 -22.41 -18.11 -35.90
N ASP A 128 -21.94 -17.39 -36.91
CA ASP A 128 -22.63 -17.20 -38.18
C ASP A 128 -22.51 -18.47 -39.06
N SER A 129 -23.47 -18.72 -39.95
CA SER A 129 -23.38 -19.80 -40.95
C SER A 129 -22.40 -19.47 -42.10
N THR A 130 -22.04 -18.20 -42.28
CA THR A 130 -21.12 -17.71 -43.32
C THR A 130 -19.64 -17.75 -42.93
N LEU A 131 -19.30 -18.46 -41.85
CA LEU A 131 -17.93 -18.59 -41.37
C LEU A 131 -17.03 -19.28 -42.40
N LEU A 132 -15.84 -18.71 -42.60
CA LEU A 132 -14.76 -19.44 -43.26
C LEU A 132 -14.23 -20.49 -42.28
N GLU A 133 -14.01 -21.72 -42.75
CA GLU A 133 -13.44 -22.78 -41.93
C GLU A 133 -12.10 -22.28 -41.34
N HIS A 134 -11.96 -22.36 -40.01
CA HIS A 134 -10.77 -22.03 -39.19
C HIS A 134 -10.63 -20.62 -38.58
N ASP A 135 -11.54 -19.66 -38.80
CA ASP A 135 -11.40 -18.28 -38.31
C ASP A 135 -12.27 -17.94 -37.07
N VAL A 136 -12.25 -18.80 -36.05
CA VAL A 136 -12.96 -18.56 -34.76
C VAL A 136 -11.98 -18.45 -33.61
N GLU A 137 -11.97 -17.29 -32.95
CA GLU A 137 -11.13 -17.00 -31.80
C GLU A 137 -11.97 -16.80 -30.53
N LEU A 138 -11.48 -17.35 -29.41
CA LEU A 138 -12.07 -17.16 -28.09
C LEU A 138 -11.24 -16.15 -27.30
N HIS A 139 -11.82 -14.98 -27.04
CA HIS A 139 -11.17 -13.89 -26.30
C HIS A 139 -11.70 -13.84 -24.87
N SER A 140 -10.81 -13.69 -23.91
CA SER A 140 -11.14 -13.65 -22.49
C SER A 140 -10.55 -12.40 -21.86
N PHE A 141 -11.42 -11.52 -21.38
CA PHE A 141 -11.04 -10.31 -20.66
C PHE A 141 -11.36 -10.47 -19.19
N CYS A 142 -10.51 -9.90 -18.33
CA CYS A 142 -10.74 -9.91 -16.90
C CYS A 142 -10.12 -8.70 -16.22
N ASP A 143 -10.81 -8.19 -15.22
CA ASP A 143 -10.31 -7.07 -14.42
C ASP A 143 -10.77 -7.17 -12.96
N ALA A 144 -10.02 -6.53 -12.07
CA ALA A 144 -10.28 -6.55 -10.64
C ALA A 144 -10.09 -5.17 -10.01
N SER A 145 -11.00 -4.83 -9.11
CA SER A 145 -10.96 -3.64 -8.27
C SER A 145 -11.07 -4.03 -6.79
N LYS A 146 -10.91 -3.06 -5.89
CA LYS A 146 -11.13 -3.29 -4.45
C LYS A 146 -12.59 -3.61 -4.10
N LYS A 147 -13.57 -3.29 -4.96
CA LYS A 147 -15.01 -3.55 -4.73
C LYS A 147 -15.48 -4.85 -5.36
N ALA A 148 -15.06 -5.12 -6.59
CA ALA A 148 -15.48 -6.30 -7.36
C ALA A 148 -14.46 -6.70 -8.42
N TYR A 149 -14.59 -7.92 -8.91
CA TYR A 149 -13.78 -8.45 -10.00
C TYR A 149 -14.67 -9.26 -10.96
N GLY A 150 -14.33 -9.23 -12.25
CA GLY A 150 -15.17 -9.86 -13.28
C GLY A 150 -14.42 -10.25 -14.55
N ALA A 151 -14.95 -11.25 -15.25
CA ALA A 151 -14.43 -11.73 -16.52
C ALA A 151 -15.53 -11.80 -17.57
N ALA A 152 -15.19 -11.52 -18.82
CA ALA A 152 -16.08 -11.59 -19.97
C ALA A 152 -15.42 -12.38 -21.12
N ILE A 153 -16.19 -13.25 -21.75
CA ILE A 153 -15.75 -14.10 -22.85
C ILE A 153 -16.46 -13.66 -24.13
N TYR A 154 -15.68 -13.43 -25.17
CA TYR A 154 -16.15 -13.04 -26.50
C TYR A 154 -15.73 -14.08 -27.53
N PHE A 155 -16.60 -14.33 -28.50
CA PHE A 155 -16.18 -14.93 -29.76
C PHE A 155 -15.85 -13.81 -30.73
N ARG A 156 -14.68 -13.91 -31.34
CA ARG A 156 -14.30 -13.12 -32.51
C ARG A 156 -14.28 -14.06 -33.71
N THR A 157 -15.03 -13.70 -34.74
CA THR A 157 -15.13 -14.47 -35.97
C THR A 157 -14.79 -13.59 -37.16
N LYS A 158 -14.01 -14.12 -38.10
CA LYS A 158 -13.78 -13.46 -39.38
C LYS A 158 -14.62 -14.16 -40.45
N SER A 159 -15.46 -13.40 -41.13
CA SER A 159 -16.23 -13.87 -42.28
C SER A 159 -15.84 -13.05 -43.52
N ARG A 160 -16.42 -13.39 -44.68
CA ARG A 160 -16.28 -12.58 -45.90
C ARG A 160 -16.76 -11.14 -45.73
N ASN A 161 -17.68 -10.92 -44.78
CA ASN A 161 -18.31 -9.63 -44.50
C ASN A 161 -17.58 -8.81 -43.42
N GLY A 162 -16.44 -9.30 -42.91
CA GLY A 162 -15.62 -8.60 -41.93
C GLY A 162 -15.46 -9.35 -40.60
N ILE A 163 -15.11 -8.61 -39.56
CA ILE A 163 -14.87 -9.14 -38.21
C ILE A 163 -16.12 -8.91 -37.37
N SER A 164 -16.67 -9.98 -36.79
CA SER A 164 -17.76 -9.90 -35.80
C SER A 164 -17.22 -10.29 -34.43
N VAL A 165 -17.61 -9.53 -33.40
CA VAL A 165 -17.27 -9.80 -32.00
C VAL A 165 -18.56 -9.87 -31.20
N LYS A 166 -18.82 -11.00 -30.55
CA LYS A 166 -20.05 -11.24 -29.80
C LYS A 166 -19.75 -11.72 -28.38
N LEU A 167 -20.43 -11.13 -27.40
CA LEU A 167 -20.35 -11.56 -26.00
C LEU A 167 -21.02 -12.93 -25.84
N VAL A 168 -20.29 -13.89 -25.28
CA VAL A 168 -20.79 -15.25 -25.03
C VAL A 168 -21.37 -15.36 -23.62
N THR A 169 -20.57 -14.93 -22.64
CA THR A 169 -20.90 -15.04 -21.23
C THR A 169 -19.96 -14.15 -20.43
N SER A 170 -20.41 -13.69 -19.27
CA SER A 170 -19.54 -13.04 -18.31
C SER A 170 -19.82 -13.53 -16.89
N LYS A 171 -18.93 -13.22 -15.96
CA LYS A 171 -19.09 -13.55 -14.55
C LYS A 171 -18.43 -12.48 -13.69
N SER A 172 -19.21 -11.88 -12.81
CA SER A 172 -18.75 -10.93 -11.80
C SER A 172 -18.87 -11.51 -10.38
N ARG A 173 -18.00 -11.06 -9.49
CA ARG A 173 -18.01 -11.40 -8.06
C ARG A 173 -17.63 -10.17 -7.24
N VAL A 174 -18.27 -10.02 -6.08
CA VAL A 174 -17.90 -9.00 -5.10
C VAL A 174 -16.57 -9.38 -4.46
N ALA A 175 -15.70 -8.39 -4.21
CA ALA A 175 -14.46 -8.62 -3.48
C ALA A 175 -14.78 -9.09 -2.05
N PRO A 176 -14.05 -10.06 -1.48
CA PRO A 176 -14.28 -10.49 -0.10
C PRO A 176 -14.12 -9.33 0.89
N LEU A 177 -14.89 -9.37 2.00
CA LEU A 177 -14.77 -8.40 3.09
C LEU A 177 -13.40 -8.43 3.76
N ASN A 178 -12.85 -9.64 3.94
CA ASN A 178 -11.48 -9.80 4.42
C ASN A 178 -10.53 -9.11 3.43
N SER A 179 -9.65 -8.25 3.94
CA SER A 179 -8.74 -7.45 3.11
C SER A 179 -7.82 -8.32 2.27
N VAL A 180 -8.24 -8.61 1.05
CA VAL A 180 -7.45 -9.29 0.03
C VAL A 180 -6.73 -8.23 -0.81
N THR A 181 -5.45 -8.45 -1.10
CA THR A 181 -4.71 -7.50 -1.94
C THR A 181 -5.25 -7.43 -3.36
N LEU A 182 -5.15 -6.25 -3.99
CA LEU A 182 -5.55 -6.05 -5.39
C LEU A 182 -4.90 -7.08 -6.32
N HIS A 183 -3.59 -7.34 -6.13
CA HIS A 183 -2.86 -8.35 -6.91
C HIS A 183 -3.47 -9.75 -6.80
N ARG A 184 -3.99 -10.11 -5.62
CA ARG A 184 -4.67 -11.41 -5.43
C ARG A 184 -6.05 -11.42 -6.07
N LEU A 185 -6.79 -10.31 -6.05
CA LEU A 185 -8.05 -10.19 -6.79
C LEU A 185 -7.82 -10.30 -8.31
N GLU A 186 -6.75 -9.72 -8.83
CA GLU A 186 -6.33 -9.88 -10.24
C GLU A 186 -6.01 -11.34 -10.59
N LEU A 187 -5.33 -12.08 -9.70
CA LEU A 187 -5.09 -13.52 -9.90
C LEU A 187 -6.38 -14.35 -9.81
N LEU A 188 -7.28 -14.00 -8.89
CA LEU A 188 -8.57 -14.67 -8.73
C LEU A 188 -9.45 -14.46 -9.97
N VAL A 189 -9.49 -13.26 -10.54
CA VAL A 189 -10.28 -13.01 -11.74
C VAL A 189 -9.67 -13.65 -12.98
N ALA A 190 -8.34 -13.70 -13.10
CA ALA A 190 -7.68 -14.46 -14.16
C ALA A 190 -8.05 -15.95 -14.11
N LEU A 191 -8.16 -16.52 -12.90
CA LEU A 191 -8.65 -17.88 -12.70
C LEU A 191 -10.13 -18.01 -13.10
N VAL A 192 -11.00 -17.06 -12.71
CA VAL A 192 -12.42 -17.05 -13.13
C VAL A 192 -12.54 -17.00 -14.65
N ALA A 193 -11.75 -16.16 -15.31
CA ALA A 193 -11.72 -16.00 -16.75
C ALA A 193 -11.34 -17.31 -17.45
N ALA A 194 -10.26 -17.95 -17.00
CA ALA A 194 -9.81 -19.22 -17.55
C ALA A 194 -10.84 -20.36 -17.35
N ARG A 195 -11.50 -20.41 -16.17
CA ARG A 195 -12.60 -21.34 -15.89
C ARG A 195 -13.80 -21.11 -16.81
N LEU A 196 -14.16 -19.85 -17.03
CA LEU A 196 -15.28 -19.48 -17.89
C LEU A 196 -14.98 -19.85 -19.35
N ALA A 197 -13.76 -19.58 -19.83
CA ALA A 197 -13.30 -20.01 -21.14
C ALA A 197 -13.31 -21.54 -21.31
N SER A 198 -12.88 -22.30 -20.30
CA SER A 198 -12.95 -23.78 -20.33
C SER A 198 -14.40 -24.29 -20.40
N LYS A 199 -15.31 -23.68 -19.64
CA LYS A 199 -16.74 -24.00 -19.70
C LYS A 199 -17.32 -23.76 -21.11
N VAL A 200 -16.99 -22.63 -21.75
CA VAL A 200 -17.42 -22.33 -23.13
C VAL A 200 -16.86 -23.37 -24.11
N LYS A 201 -15.59 -23.77 -23.97
CA LYS A 201 -15.00 -24.84 -24.80
C LYS A 201 -15.70 -26.19 -24.60
N LYS A 202 -16.01 -26.56 -23.36
CA LYS A 202 -16.76 -27.79 -23.03
C LYS A 202 -18.15 -27.79 -23.67
N ILE A 203 -18.85 -26.66 -23.63
CA ILE A 203 -20.15 -26.48 -24.30
C ILE A 203 -19.98 -26.64 -25.81
N ASN A 204 -19.00 -25.95 -26.42
CA ASN A 204 -18.75 -26.07 -27.86
C ASN A 204 -18.44 -27.53 -28.27
N TYR A 205 -17.63 -28.24 -27.48
CA TYR A 205 -17.37 -29.66 -27.68
C TYR A 205 -18.67 -30.48 -27.61
N ASN A 206 -19.50 -30.24 -26.61
CA ASN A 206 -20.79 -30.92 -26.44
C ASN A 206 -21.77 -30.61 -27.57
N CYS A 207 -21.74 -29.42 -28.18
CA CYS A 207 -22.59 -29.10 -29.33
C CYS A 207 -22.20 -29.94 -30.56
N ARG A 208 -20.91 -30.23 -30.74
CA ARG A 208 -20.38 -30.92 -31.93
C ARG A 208 -20.31 -32.45 -31.81
N ASN A 209 -20.31 -32.99 -30.59
CA ASN A 209 -20.07 -34.42 -30.34
C ASN A 209 -21.26 -35.11 -29.68
N LYS A 210 -21.45 -36.41 -29.97
CA LYS A 210 -22.49 -37.24 -29.32
C LYS A 210 -22.14 -37.54 -27.87
N SER A 211 -20.88 -37.86 -27.58
CA SER A 211 -20.37 -38.07 -26.21
C SER A 211 -20.29 -36.72 -25.47
N LYS A 212 -21.23 -36.49 -24.54
CA LYS A 212 -21.29 -35.23 -23.78
C LYS A 212 -20.36 -35.29 -22.57
N LYS A 213 -19.57 -34.24 -22.38
CA LYS A 213 -18.85 -33.99 -21.12
C LYS A 213 -19.81 -33.29 -20.15
N VAL A 214 -20.17 -33.94 -19.06
CA VAL A 214 -21.11 -33.42 -18.04
C VAL A 214 -20.35 -33.10 -16.73
N GLY A 215 -20.99 -32.44 -15.76
CA GLY A 215 -20.43 -32.21 -14.43
C GLY A 215 -19.56 -30.95 -14.27
N PRO A 216 -19.06 -30.71 -13.04
CA PRO A 216 -18.21 -29.56 -12.71
C PRO A 216 -16.87 -29.60 -13.44
N LEU A 217 -16.09 -28.51 -13.33
CA LEU A 217 -14.72 -28.46 -13.87
C LEU A 217 -13.84 -29.47 -13.13
N THR A 218 -13.16 -30.32 -13.90
CA THR A 218 -12.22 -31.34 -13.45
C THR A 218 -10.87 -30.72 -13.06
N VAL A 219 -10.07 -31.47 -12.30
CA VAL A 219 -8.68 -31.07 -11.96
C VAL A 219 -7.83 -30.87 -13.21
N ALA A 220 -8.04 -31.68 -14.25
CA ALA A 220 -7.38 -31.54 -15.55
C ALA A 220 -7.71 -30.18 -16.21
N GLU A 221 -8.98 -29.76 -16.20
CA GLU A 221 -9.39 -28.46 -16.76
C GLU A 221 -8.82 -27.27 -15.96
N PHE A 222 -8.60 -27.42 -14.64
CA PHE A 222 -7.90 -26.40 -13.85
C PHE A 222 -6.41 -26.33 -14.20
N LYS A 223 -5.74 -27.47 -14.36
CA LYS A 223 -4.34 -27.51 -14.80
C LYS A 223 -4.19 -26.88 -16.20
N GLU A 224 -5.08 -27.20 -17.13
CA GLU A 224 -5.08 -26.61 -18.48
C GLU A 224 -5.25 -25.08 -18.43
N SER A 225 -6.09 -24.59 -17.52
CA SER A 225 -6.29 -23.15 -17.30
C SER A 225 -5.04 -22.45 -16.76
N GLU A 226 -4.35 -23.08 -15.82
CA GLU A 226 -3.08 -22.59 -15.29
C GLU A 226 -1.99 -22.58 -16.37
N ILE A 227 -1.88 -23.66 -17.14
CA ILE A 227 -0.94 -23.78 -18.27
C ILE A 227 -1.15 -22.64 -19.27
N LYS A 228 -2.40 -22.27 -19.59
CA LYS A 228 -2.70 -21.13 -20.47
C LYS A 228 -2.19 -19.79 -19.92
N LEU A 229 -2.32 -19.56 -18.61
CA LEU A 229 -1.80 -18.33 -17.99
C LEU A 229 -0.27 -18.28 -18.05
N ILE A 230 0.39 -19.41 -17.81
CA ILE A 230 1.85 -19.53 -17.94
C ILE A 230 2.27 -19.27 -19.38
N LYS A 231 1.65 -19.94 -20.36
CA LYS A 231 1.91 -19.71 -21.79
C LYS A 231 1.71 -18.26 -22.19
N HIS A 232 0.64 -17.62 -21.72
CA HIS A 232 0.39 -16.21 -22.00
C HIS A 232 1.51 -15.33 -21.45
N ALA A 233 1.97 -15.58 -20.22
CA ALA A 233 3.11 -14.87 -19.65
C ALA A 233 4.40 -15.12 -20.45
N GLN A 234 4.60 -16.35 -20.92
CA GLN A 234 5.75 -16.79 -21.71
C GLN A 234 5.75 -16.35 -23.17
N ARG A 235 4.69 -15.69 -23.68
CA ARG A 235 4.70 -15.14 -25.05
C ARG A 235 5.89 -14.23 -25.30
N SER A 236 6.33 -13.49 -24.29
CA SER A 236 7.51 -12.62 -24.37
C SER A 236 8.84 -13.38 -24.40
N LEU A 237 8.85 -14.70 -24.19
CA LEU A 237 10.04 -15.55 -24.32
C LEU A 237 10.20 -16.12 -25.73
N TYR A 238 9.27 -15.84 -26.64
CA TYR A 238 9.41 -16.25 -28.03
C TYR A 238 9.84 -15.01 -28.83
N ASP A 239 11.09 -15.00 -29.29
CA ASP A 239 11.53 -14.05 -30.31
C ASP A 239 11.48 -14.78 -31.65
N LYS A 240 10.65 -14.32 -32.59
CA LYS A 240 10.46 -14.96 -33.91
C LYS A 240 10.23 -16.49 -33.87
N LYS A 241 9.54 -16.99 -32.83
CA LYS A 241 9.26 -18.42 -32.54
C LYS A 241 10.43 -19.23 -31.97
N GLU A 242 11.57 -18.63 -31.71
CA GLU A 242 12.73 -19.27 -31.06
C GLU A 242 12.90 -18.77 -29.62
N ILE A 243 13.62 -19.58 -28.83
CA ILE A 243 13.95 -19.24 -27.44
C ILE A 243 15.15 -18.28 -27.46
N PRO A 244 15.11 -17.15 -26.75
CA PRO A 244 16.19 -16.17 -26.79
C PRO A 244 17.48 -16.71 -26.18
N SER A 245 18.60 -16.44 -26.85
CA SER A 245 19.95 -16.85 -26.42
C SER A 245 20.30 -16.42 -24.99
N SER A 246 19.72 -15.31 -24.51
CA SER A 246 19.90 -14.79 -23.14
C SER A 246 19.55 -15.79 -22.02
N ILE A 247 18.78 -16.83 -22.32
CA ILE A 247 18.37 -17.85 -21.33
C ILE A 247 18.93 -19.25 -21.62
N TYR A 248 19.83 -19.41 -22.60
CA TYR A 248 20.42 -20.72 -22.95
C TYR A 248 21.21 -21.36 -21.82
N ASN A 249 21.79 -20.56 -20.92
CA ASN A 249 22.46 -21.05 -19.70
C ASN A 249 21.52 -21.82 -18.75
N LEU A 250 20.20 -21.73 -18.95
CA LEU A 250 19.18 -22.49 -18.22
C LEU A 250 18.80 -23.79 -18.92
N PHE A 251 19.47 -24.15 -20.02
CA PHE A 251 19.13 -25.28 -20.90
C PHE A 251 17.62 -25.35 -21.17
N PRO A 252 17.01 -24.26 -21.68
CA PRO A 252 15.58 -24.15 -21.76
C PRO A 252 15.02 -25.10 -22.83
N PHE A 253 13.90 -25.75 -22.53
CA PHE A 253 13.19 -26.60 -23.48
C PHE A 253 11.68 -26.39 -23.39
N VAL A 254 10.97 -26.72 -24.46
CA VAL A 254 9.50 -26.69 -24.51
C VAL A 254 9.01 -28.09 -24.17
N ASP A 255 8.19 -28.21 -23.12
CA ASP A 255 7.61 -29.49 -22.73
C ASP A 255 6.43 -29.91 -23.65
N GLY A 256 5.91 -31.13 -23.46
CA GLY A 256 4.73 -31.61 -24.20
C GLY A 256 3.46 -30.78 -23.97
N GLU A 257 3.42 -29.95 -22.93
CA GLU A 257 2.34 -29.00 -22.70
C GLU A 257 2.58 -27.66 -23.40
N GLY A 258 3.71 -27.42 -24.07
CA GLY A 258 4.06 -26.16 -24.73
C GLY A 258 4.52 -25.05 -23.78
N ILE A 259 5.02 -25.38 -22.60
CA ILE A 259 5.59 -24.47 -21.60
C ILE A 259 7.12 -24.49 -21.72
N VAL A 260 7.74 -23.32 -21.70
CA VAL A 260 9.20 -23.19 -21.62
C VAL A 260 9.65 -23.48 -20.19
N ARG A 261 10.46 -24.52 -20.00
CA ARG A 261 10.96 -24.96 -18.69
C ARG A 261 12.48 -24.90 -18.62
N VAL A 262 13.00 -24.87 -17.40
CA VAL A 262 14.42 -24.99 -17.12
C VAL A 262 14.86 -26.45 -17.26
N GLY A 263 15.91 -26.68 -18.03
CA GLY A 263 16.67 -27.93 -18.02
C GLY A 263 17.66 -27.95 -16.86
N GLY A 264 18.11 -29.13 -16.44
CA GLY A 264 19.06 -29.19 -15.32
C GLY A 264 19.49 -30.57 -14.90
N ARG A 265 20.29 -30.59 -13.83
CA ARG A 265 20.99 -31.78 -13.30
C ARG A 265 20.11 -32.71 -12.45
N LEU A 266 18.84 -32.35 -12.25
CA LEU A 266 17.90 -33.10 -11.40
C LEU A 266 17.10 -34.15 -12.19
N GLU A 267 17.49 -34.46 -13.42
CA GLU A 267 16.81 -35.43 -14.28
C GLU A 267 16.66 -36.80 -13.61
N ASN A 268 17.71 -37.27 -12.93
CA ASN A 268 17.72 -38.56 -12.24
C ASN A 268 17.25 -38.50 -10.78
N ALA A 269 16.87 -37.32 -10.26
CA ALA A 269 16.44 -37.18 -8.87
C ALA A 269 15.03 -37.79 -8.64
N SER A 270 14.77 -38.35 -7.45
CA SER A 270 13.44 -38.85 -7.07
C SER A 270 12.50 -37.71 -6.61
N VAL A 271 12.33 -36.69 -7.45
CA VAL A 271 11.41 -35.56 -7.21
C VAL A 271 10.39 -35.44 -8.34
N PRO A 272 9.20 -34.86 -8.11
CA PRO A 272 8.20 -34.75 -9.16
C PRO A 272 8.70 -33.95 -10.38
N TYR A 273 8.24 -34.31 -11.59
CA TYR A 273 8.64 -33.68 -12.86
C TYR A 273 8.62 -32.13 -12.81
N PHE A 274 7.58 -31.54 -12.23
CA PHE A 274 7.43 -30.09 -12.13
C PHE A 274 8.47 -29.40 -11.23
N HIS A 275 9.09 -30.14 -10.30
CA HIS A 275 10.19 -29.67 -9.48
C HIS A 275 11.55 -29.87 -10.17
N LYS A 276 11.69 -30.94 -10.98
CA LYS A 276 12.87 -31.13 -11.85
C LYS A 276 12.97 -30.02 -12.90
N HIS A 277 11.84 -29.71 -13.53
CA HIS A 277 11.72 -28.79 -14.65
C HIS A 277 10.72 -27.69 -14.31
N THR A 278 11.15 -26.74 -13.48
CA THR A 278 10.31 -25.58 -13.13
C THR A 278 10.04 -24.71 -14.35
N ALA A 279 8.81 -24.21 -14.48
CA ALA A 279 8.42 -23.33 -15.58
C ALA A 279 9.13 -21.97 -15.48
N ILE A 280 9.68 -21.49 -16.59
CA ILE A 280 10.36 -20.19 -16.62
C ILE A 280 9.33 -19.07 -16.51
N LEU A 281 9.52 -18.17 -15.55
CA LEU A 281 8.67 -17.00 -15.34
C LEU A 281 9.38 -15.76 -15.89
N PRO A 282 8.85 -15.12 -16.96
CA PRO A 282 9.55 -14.06 -17.66
C PRO A 282 9.67 -12.79 -16.84
N LYS A 283 10.81 -12.12 -16.97
CA LYS A 283 11.06 -10.81 -16.36
C LYS A 283 10.04 -9.80 -16.86
N GLY A 284 9.41 -9.06 -15.95
CA GLY A 284 8.49 -7.97 -16.31
C GLY A 284 7.08 -8.39 -16.70
N SER A 285 6.80 -9.69 -16.88
CA SER A 285 5.44 -10.19 -17.15
C SER A 285 4.46 -9.79 -16.04
N LYS A 286 3.21 -9.49 -16.41
CA LYS A 286 2.15 -9.16 -15.43
C LYS A 286 2.00 -10.30 -14.41
N LEU A 287 2.03 -11.55 -14.86
CA LEU A 287 1.98 -12.72 -14.00
C LEU A 287 3.13 -12.73 -12.97
N SER A 288 4.37 -12.43 -13.38
CA SER A 288 5.50 -12.37 -12.45
C SER A 288 5.29 -11.32 -11.36
N LYS A 289 4.87 -10.10 -11.73
CA LYS A 289 4.65 -9.03 -10.75
C LYS A 289 3.53 -9.41 -9.77
N LEU A 290 2.41 -9.90 -10.29
CA LEU A 290 1.26 -10.33 -9.48
C LEU A 290 1.61 -11.45 -8.51
N TYR A 291 2.35 -12.46 -8.99
CA TYR A 291 2.72 -13.62 -8.20
C TYR A 291 3.65 -13.24 -7.03
N PHE A 292 4.69 -12.44 -7.30
CA PHE A 292 5.59 -11.94 -6.26
C PHE A 292 4.84 -11.07 -5.23
N ASN A 293 4.04 -10.11 -5.68
CA ASN A 293 3.30 -9.22 -4.77
C ASN A 293 2.26 -10.00 -3.95
N SER A 294 1.58 -10.97 -4.55
CA SER A 294 0.61 -11.82 -3.86
C SER A 294 1.28 -12.67 -2.78
N LEU A 295 2.42 -13.31 -3.08
CA LEU A 295 3.17 -14.10 -2.11
C LEU A 295 3.78 -13.24 -1.00
N HIS A 296 4.34 -12.08 -1.34
CA HIS A 296 4.91 -11.16 -0.36
C HIS A 296 3.88 -10.78 0.71
N THR A 297 2.66 -10.39 0.32
CA THR A 297 1.62 -10.05 1.30
C THR A 297 1.02 -11.28 1.97
N ARG A 298 0.82 -12.39 1.26
CA ARG A 298 0.26 -13.63 1.83
C ARG A 298 1.16 -14.24 2.90
N LEU A 299 2.47 -14.08 2.76
CA LEU A 299 3.48 -14.56 3.70
C LEU A 299 3.94 -13.45 4.66
N PHE A 300 3.01 -12.59 5.09
CA PHE A 300 3.23 -11.56 6.11
C PHE A 300 4.45 -10.68 5.85
N HIS A 301 4.55 -10.13 4.64
CA HIS A 301 5.64 -9.25 4.22
C HIS A 301 7.03 -9.88 4.27
N VAL A 302 7.13 -11.17 3.92
CA VAL A 302 8.40 -11.90 3.80
C VAL A 302 9.46 -11.12 3.01
N GLY A 303 10.68 -11.10 3.54
CA GLY A 303 11.83 -10.41 2.93
C GLY A 303 12.26 -10.99 1.57
N PRO A 304 13.17 -10.32 0.85
CA PRO A 304 13.49 -10.66 -0.54
C PRO A 304 13.99 -12.09 -0.76
N GLN A 305 14.80 -12.61 0.15
CA GLN A 305 15.37 -13.96 0.05
C GLN A 305 14.32 -15.05 0.27
N GLY A 306 13.49 -14.89 1.32
CA GLY A 306 12.37 -15.81 1.58
C GLY A 306 11.34 -15.79 0.45
N LEU A 307 11.02 -14.59 -0.07
CA LEU A 307 10.11 -14.43 -1.20
C LEU A 307 10.62 -15.18 -2.44
N LEU A 308 11.90 -14.99 -2.79
CA LEU A 308 12.51 -15.68 -3.93
C LEU A 308 12.52 -17.20 -3.74
N ASN A 309 12.78 -17.69 -2.53
CA ASN A 309 12.78 -19.11 -2.22
C ASN A 309 11.41 -19.74 -2.48
N VAL A 310 10.33 -19.13 -1.98
CA VAL A 310 8.98 -19.65 -2.18
C VAL A 310 8.57 -19.61 -3.65
N VAL A 311 8.94 -18.55 -4.39
CA VAL A 311 8.67 -18.50 -5.84
C VAL A 311 9.38 -19.66 -6.56
N ARG A 312 10.63 -19.96 -6.18
CA ARG A 312 11.46 -21.02 -6.78
C ARG A 312 10.95 -22.44 -6.55
N GLN A 313 10.07 -22.66 -5.58
CA GLN A 313 9.41 -23.96 -5.39
C GLN A 313 8.51 -24.31 -6.58
N LYS A 314 8.05 -23.33 -7.35
CA LYS A 314 7.11 -23.56 -8.47
C LYS A 314 7.61 -23.04 -9.82
N PHE A 315 8.28 -21.89 -9.82
CA PHE A 315 8.70 -21.20 -11.04
C PHE A 315 10.18 -20.86 -10.99
N TRP A 316 10.81 -20.77 -12.17
CA TRP A 316 12.14 -20.18 -12.30
C TRP A 316 12.04 -18.73 -12.82
N PRO A 317 12.05 -17.71 -11.93
CA PRO A 317 11.93 -16.32 -12.33
C PRO A 317 13.22 -15.76 -12.94
N LEU A 318 13.12 -15.27 -14.18
CA LEU A 318 14.22 -14.53 -14.81
C LEU A 318 14.46 -13.22 -14.04
N SER A 319 15.72 -12.97 -13.63
CA SER A 319 16.08 -11.86 -12.74
C SER A 319 15.32 -11.86 -11.39
N GLY A 320 14.96 -13.04 -10.85
CA GLY A 320 14.12 -13.17 -9.65
C GLY A 320 14.61 -12.42 -8.41
N ARG A 321 15.94 -12.32 -8.20
CA ARG A 321 16.50 -11.52 -7.09
C ARG A 321 16.12 -10.04 -7.19
N GLY A 322 16.19 -9.48 -8.39
CA GLY A 322 15.82 -8.08 -8.63
C GLY A 322 14.33 -7.82 -8.43
N ILE A 323 13.49 -8.76 -8.90
CA ILE A 323 12.03 -8.67 -8.71
C ILE A 323 11.68 -8.76 -7.23
N ALA A 324 12.26 -9.72 -6.49
CA ALA A 324 12.02 -9.89 -5.06
C ALA A 324 12.40 -8.62 -4.27
N ARG A 325 13.60 -8.07 -4.52
CA ARG A 325 14.05 -6.82 -3.89
C ARG A 325 13.10 -5.67 -4.22
N LYS A 326 12.75 -5.50 -5.50
CA LYS A 326 11.85 -4.43 -5.95
C LYS A 326 10.48 -4.54 -5.28
N THR A 327 9.88 -5.73 -5.22
CA THR A 327 8.59 -5.96 -4.54
C THR A 327 8.63 -5.53 -3.06
N VAL A 328 9.69 -5.88 -2.33
CA VAL A 328 9.82 -5.51 -0.91
C VAL A 328 10.11 -4.02 -0.74
N HIS A 329 11.02 -3.44 -1.53
CA HIS A 329 11.36 -2.01 -1.43
C HIS A 329 10.21 -1.08 -1.80
N GLN A 330 9.36 -1.47 -2.76
CA GLN A 330 8.17 -0.71 -3.13
C GLN A 330 7.00 -0.92 -2.16
N CYS A 331 7.12 -1.84 -1.19
CA CYS A 331 6.08 -2.08 -0.22
C CYS A 331 6.10 -1.00 0.86
N VAL A 332 5.06 -0.17 0.90
CA VAL A 332 4.88 0.90 1.91
C VAL A 332 4.89 0.34 3.34
N THR A 333 4.30 -0.83 3.58
CA THR A 333 4.30 -1.47 4.89
C THR A 333 5.72 -1.87 5.33
N CYS A 334 6.52 -2.42 4.41
CA CYS A 334 7.93 -2.76 4.70
C CYS A 334 8.78 -1.50 4.91
N PHE A 335 8.54 -0.46 4.12
CA PHE A 335 9.23 0.83 4.27
C PHE A 335 8.97 1.45 5.64
N LYS A 336 7.70 1.52 6.07
CA LYS A 336 7.33 2.08 7.38
C LYS A 336 7.84 1.27 8.58
N SER A 337 7.92 -0.06 8.44
CA SER A 337 8.38 -0.94 9.52
C SER A 337 9.90 -1.00 9.68
N ARG A 338 10.66 -0.55 8.68
CA ARG A 338 12.13 -0.49 8.73
C ARG A 338 12.62 0.90 8.29
N PRO A 339 12.37 1.95 9.09
CA PRO A 339 12.91 3.26 8.78
C PRO A 339 14.45 3.19 8.80
N ILE A 340 15.08 3.65 7.74
CA ILE A 340 16.53 3.86 7.72
C ILE A 340 16.76 5.16 8.51
N LEU A 341 17.30 5.02 9.72
CA LEU A 341 17.76 6.18 10.49
C LEU A 341 18.93 6.79 9.72
N SER A 342 18.75 8.02 9.24
CA SER A 342 19.85 8.78 8.64
C SER A 342 20.95 8.90 9.70
N SER A 343 22.16 8.48 9.36
CA SER A 343 23.33 8.80 10.19
C SER A 343 23.48 10.32 10.20
N GLN A 344 23.48 10.90 11.39
CA GLN A 344 23.68 12.31 11.56
C GLN A 344 25.05 12.70 11.01
N ILE A 345 25.09 13.59 10.01
CA ILE A 345 26.33 14.16 9.49
C ILE A 345 26.81 15.19 10.52
N MET A 346 28.05 15.08 11.00
CA MET A 346 28.65 16.11 11.84
C MET A 346 28.84 17.38 11.01
N GLY A 347 28.19 18.48 11.41
CA GLY A 347 28.33 19.77 10.73
C GLY A 347 29.74 20.37 10.89
N HIS A 348 30.08 21.32 10.03
CA HIS A 348 31.28 22.14 10.21
C HIS A 348 31.20 22.94 11.52
N LEU A 349 32.35 23.16 12.15
CA LEU A 349 32.45 24.04 13.31
C LEU A 349 32.13 25.49 12.89
N PRO A 350 31.35 26.24 13.68
CA PRO A 350 31.08 27.66 13.39
C PRO A 350 32.38 28.46 13.26
N SER A 351 32.41 29.48 12.39
CA SER A 351 33.59 30.33 12.21
C SER A 351 33.97 31.03 13.51
N GLU A 352 32.96 31.37 14.31
CA GLU A 352 33.04 31.91 15.65
C GLU A 352 33.80 31.01 16.64
N ARG A 353 33.95 29.71 16.35
CA ARG A 353 34.70 28.75 17.17
C ARG A 353 36.17 28.63 16.77
N VAL A 354 36.47 28.82 15.50
CA VAL A 354 37.83 28.60 14.96
C VAL A 354 38.62 29.89 14.82
N ASN A 355 37.94 31.03 14.78
CA ASN A 355 38.55 32.35 14.72
C ASN A 355 38.67 32.96 16.12
N ILE A 356 39.77 33.67 16.34
CA ILE A 356 40.03 34.38 17.60
C ILE A 356 39.11 35.62 17.66
N SER A 357 38.45 35.81 18.80
CA SER A 357 37.70 37.02 19.14
C SER A 357 38.06 37.50 20.54
N SER A 358 37.71 38.74 20.89
CA SER A 358 37.85 39.20 22.27
C SER A 358 36.94 38.39 23.23
N PRO A 359 37.24 38.39 24.54
CA PRO A 359 36.38 37.75 25.53
C PRO A 359 34.93 38.25 25.44
N PHE A 360 34.00 37.31 25.53
CA PHE A 360 32.55 37.52 25.49
C PHE A 360 31.96 38.17 24.23
N THR A 361 32.73 38.46 23.16
CA THR A 361 32.17 38.91 21.85
C THR A 361 31.09 37.98 21.34
N ILE A 362 31.30 36.68 21.56
CA ILE A 362 30.40 35.61 21.17
C ILE A 362 30.26 34.70 22.37
N ALA A 363 29.02 34.52 22.82
CA ALA A 363 28.70 33.74 24.01
C ALA A 363 27.50 32.82 23.75
N GLY A 364 27.60 31.60 24.24
CA GLY A 364 26.49 30.67 24.32
C GLY A 364 25.71 30.92 25.58
N LEU A 365 24.39 31.01 25.46
CA LEU A 365 23.46 31.19 26.55
C LEU A 365 22.66 29.90 26.73
N ASP A 366 22.67 29.34 27.93
CA ASP A 366 21.79 28.21 28.27
C ASP A 366 21.26 28.38 29.69
N SER A 367 20.07 27.84 29.95
CA SER A 367 19.47 27.83 31.29
C SER A 367 19.57 26.44 31.89
N CYS A 368 20.06 26.34 33.12
CA CYS A 368 20.09 25.09 33.86
C CYS A 368 19.28 25.17 35.15
N GLY A 369 18.62 24.07 35.50
CA GLY A 369 17.73 23.97 36.64
C GLY A 369 16.64 22.92 36.37
N PRO A 370 15.57 22.91 37.18
CA PRO A 370 15.37 23.76 38.37
C PRO A 370 16.25 23.32 39.56
N PHE A 371 16.68 24.30 40.36
CA PHE A 371 17.23 24.07 41.70
C PHE A 371 16.25 24.58 42.75
N LEU A 372 16.26 23.98 43.94
CA LEU A 372 15.32 24.32 45.02
C LEU A 372 16.02 25.15 46.10
N VAL A 373 15.55 26.37 46.33
CA VAL A 373 16.09 27.30 47.34
C VAL A 373 15.03 27.81 48.30
N LYS A 374 15.47 28.22 49.49
CA LYS A 374 14.63 28.83 50.53
C LYS A 374 14.85 30.36 50.54
N TYR A 375 13.79 31.15 50.59
CA TYR A 375 13.92 32.58 50.86
C TYR A 375 13.89 32.85 52.37
N LYS A 376 14.66 33.85 52.82
CA LYS A 376 14.54 34.36 54.19
C LYS A 376 13.12 34.90 54.39
N ASN A 377 12.53 34.63 55.55
CA ASN A 377 11.19 35.07 55.97
C ASN A 377 9.98 34.39 55.29
N GLN A 378 10.16 33.29 54.57
CA GLN A 378 9.03 32.46 54.13
C GLN A 378 8.59 31.43 55.19
N ARG A 379 7.34 30.95 55.10
CA ARG A 379 6.84 29.84 55.93
C ARG A 379 7.80 28.65 55.86
N LYS A 380 8.12 28.07 57.01
CA LYS A 380 9.04 26.93 57.15
C LYS A 380 8.61 25.80 56.22
N GLY A 381 9.42 25.49 55.20
CA GLY A 381 9.20 24.37 54.27
C GLY A 381 8.87 24.76 52.82
N THR A 382 8.60 26.04 52.50
CA THR A 382 8.37 26.44 51.10
C THR A 382 9.69 26.49 50.33
N LEU A 383 9.79 25.71 49.27
CA LEU A 383 10.94 25.67 48.35
C LEU A 383 10.56 26.35 47.04
N ASN A 384 11.44 27.22 46.55
CA ASN A 384 11.24 27.96 45.31
C ASN A 384 12.16 27.39 44.24
N LYS A 385 11.61 27.21 43.04
CA LYS A 385 12.40 26.79 41.88
C LYS A 385 13.15 27.99 41.35
N VAL A 386 14.47 27.89 41.29
CA VAL A 386 15.33 28.86 40.63
C VAL A 386 16.07 28.22 39.47
N TYR A 387 16.38 29.03 38.48
CA TYR A 387 17.17 28.65 37.32
C TYR A 387 18.47 29.45 37.33
N ILE A 388 19.47 28.91 36.65
CA ILE A 388 20.75 29.57 36.47
C ILE A 388 20.93 29.79 34.98
N CYS A 389 21.11 31.05 34.61
CA CYS A 389 21.58 31.43 33.31
C CYS A 389 23.09 31.19 33.24
N VAL A 390 23.51 30.36 32.30
CA VAL A 390 24.90 29.97 32.05
C VAL A 390 25.35 30.67 30.78
N CYS A 391 26.21 31.67 30.91
CA CYS A 391 26.83 32.33 29.77
C CYS A 391 28.24 31.75 29.58
N ILE A 392 28.55 31.25 28.38
CA ILE A 392 29.85 30.64 28.07
C ILE A 392 30.48 31.38 26.90
N CYS A 393 31.63 31.99 27.12
CA CYS A 393 32.39 32.67 26.07
C CYS A 393 32.97 31.69 25.05
N PHE A 394 32.88 31.99 23.75
CA PHE A 394 33.37 31.09 22.70
C PHE A 394 34.89 31.14 22.50
N SER A 395 35.54 32.29 22.74
CA SER A 395 36.99 32.43 22.54
C SER A 395 37.79 31.71 23.63
N MET A 396 37.46 31.95 24.90
CA MET A 396 38.24 31.43 26.04
C MET A 396 37.48 30.41 26.92
N LYS A 397 36.23 30.09 26.58
CA LYS A 397 35.34 29.21 27.36
C LYS A 397 35.07 29.73 28.79
N ALA A 398 35.29 31.02 29.07
CA ALA A 398 34.97 31.61 30.36
C ALA A 398 33.48 31.45 30.66
N ILE A 399 33.15 31.10 31.90
CA ILE A 399 31.78 30.82 32.33
C ILE A 399 31.32 31.98 33.23
N HIS A 400 30.12 32.47 33.00
CA HIS A 400 29.42 33.34 33.93
C HIS A 400 28.12 32.68 34.35
N LEU A 401 27.85 32.65 35.65
CA LEU A 401 26.65 32.07 36.22
C LEU A 401 25.84 33.18 36.87
N GLU A 402 24.56 33.22 36.54
CA GLU A 402 23.67 34.21 37.11
C GLU A 402 22.30 33.61 37.42
N LEU A 403 21.79 33.90 38.61
CA LEU A 403 20.46 33.48 39.04
C LEU A 403 19.40 34.16 38.19
N SER A 404 18.44 33.36 37.72
CA SER A 404 17.39 33.79 36.80
C SER A 404 16.13 32.93 36.93
N ASP A 405 15.11 33.28 36.14
CA ASP A 405 13.88 32.51 35.96
C ASP A 405 13.68 32.16 34.48
N LEU A 406 12.77 31.23 34.16
CA LEU A 406 12.39 30.88 32.78
C LEU A 406 11.46 31.92 32.12
N THR A 407 11.59 33.19 32.47
CA THR A 407 10.80 34.29 31.89
C THR A 407 11.69 35.21 31.07
N SER A 408 11.11 35.81 30.01
CA SER A 408 11.85 36.74 29.15
C SER A 408 12.38 37.95 29.93
N ASP A 409 11.60 38.48 30.87
CA ASP A 409 11.99 39.64 31.69
C ASP A 409 13.17 39.33 32.61
N ALA A 410 13.17 38.13 33.23
CA ALA A 410 14.28 37.68 34.06
C ALA A 410 15.55 37.49 33.23
N LEU A 411 15.42 36.94 32.01
CA LEU A 411 16.54 36.80 31.09
C LEU A 411 17.12 38.17 30.69
N ILE A 412 16.27 39.14 30.35
CA ILE A 412 16.71 40.51 30.01
C ILE A 412 17.44 41.15 31.20
N ALA A 413 16.90 41.02 32.41
CA ALA A 413 17.54 41.55 33.61
C ALA A 413 18.90 40.88 33.88
N THR A 414 19.00 39.57 33.66
CA THR A 414 20.24 38.79 33.77
C THR A 414 21.26 39.27 32.74
N LEU A 415 20.88 39.39 31.47
CA LEU A 415 21.77 39.88 30.42
C LEU A 415 22.29 41.29 30.70
N LYS A 416 21.45 42.20 31.19
CA LYS A 416 21.87 43.55 31.60
C LYS A 416 22.94 43.53 32.69
N ARG A 417 22.81 42.63 33.67
CA ARG A 417 23.81 42.49 34.76
C ARG A 417 25.10 41.85 34.24
N PHE A 418 24.99 40.79 33.46
CA PHE A 418 26.12 40.17 32.77
C PHE A 418 26.91 41.19 31.92
N THR A 419 26.25 41.96 31.06
CA THR A 419 26.92 42.95 30.21
C THR A 419 27.56 44.06 31.02
N SER A 420 26.87 44.56 32.06
CA SER A 420 27.41 45.59 32.96
C SER A 420 28.69 45.14 33.68
N ARG A 421 28.80 43.85 34.02
CA ARG A 421 29.93 43.28 34.77
C ARG A 421 31.10 42.83 33.89
N ARG A 422 30.81 42.08 32.83
CA ARG A 422 31.80 41.31 32.03
C ARG A 422 32.06 41.91 30.65
N ALA A 423 31.24 42.87 30.24
CA ALA A 423 31.05 43.17 28.84
C ALA A 423 30.68 44.65 28.63
N LYS A 424 31.46 45.57 29.21
CA LYS A 424 31.18 47.03 29.18
C LYS A 424 30.99 47.61 27.77
N TYR A 425 31.50 46.94 26.73
CA TYR A 425 31.31 47.27 25.31
C TYR A 425 29.90 46.95 24.76
N PHE A 426 29.11 46.10 25.43
CA PHE A 426 27.79 45.68 24.95
C PHE A 426 26.67 46.68 25.22
N VAL A 427 26.88 47.64 26.13
CA VAL A 427 25.84 48.61 26.47
C VAL A 427 25.57 49.59 25.32
N SER A 428 26.47 49.67 24.33
CA SER A 428 26.35 50.52 23.13
C SER A 428 26.09 49.77 21.80
N GLU A 429 26.14 48.44 21.77
CA GLU A 429 26.11 47.63 20.52
C GLU A 429 24.89 46.69 20.46
N ASN A 430 24.26 46.58 19.29
CA ASN A 430 23.13 45.68 19.03
C ASN A 430 23.55 44.20 19.17
N ILE A 431 22.96 43.47 20.13
CA ILE A 431 23.19 42.01 20.28
C ILE A 431 22.51 41.27 19.11
N ASP A 432 23.30 40.53 18.32
CA ASP A 432 22.79 39.61 17.29
C ASP A 432 22.45 38.24 17.89
N TRP A 433 21.20 37.80 17.74
CA TRP A 433 20.69 36.55 18.31
C TRP A 433 20.70 35.42 17.28
N LYS A 434 21.49 34.38 17.54
CA LYS A 434 21.56 33.17 16.71
C LYS A 434 21.00 31.96 17.48
N PHE A 435 19.95 31.32 16.95
CA PHE A 435 19.32 30.14 17.54
C PHE A 435 19.76 28.84 16.86
N ILE A 436 19.93 27.77 17.63
CA ILE A 436 20.14 26.44 17.07
C ILE A 436 18.86 25.88 16.44
N PRO A 437 18.95 25.00 15.43
CA PRO A 437 17.78 24.34 14.88
C PRO A 437 17.02 23.55 15.97
N PRO A 438 15.68 23.56 15.94
CA PRO A 438 14.87 22.86 16.93
C PRO A 438 15.23 21.37 16.98
N LYS A 439 15.24 20.79 18.18
CA LYS A 439 15.60 19.38 18.45
C LYS A 439 16.98 18.96 17.96
N SER A 440 17.90 19.91 17.80
CA SER A 440 19.27 19.64 17.33
C SER A 440 20.33 20.08 18.36
N PRO A 441 20.31 19.50 19.59
CA PRO A 441 21.20 19.88 20.70
C PRO A 441 22.69 19.78 20.35
N TYR A 442 23.04 18.85 19.47
CA TYR A 442 24.40 18.64 18.96
C TYR A 442 25.01 19.85 18.24
N PHE A 443 24.22 20.79 17.69
CA PHE A 443 24.75 22.07 17.19
C PHE A 443 25.34 22.92 18.32
N GLY A 444 24.98 22.62 19.57
CA GLY A 444 25.47 23.26 20.79
C GLY A 444 26.57 22.55 21.55
N GLY A 445 27.17 21.49 20.99
CA GLY A 445 28.09 20.60 21.70
C GLY A 445 29.26 21.28 22.45
N LEU A 446 29.68 22.48 22.06
CA LEU A 446 30.75 23.22 22.76
C LEU A 446 30.29 23.84 24.08
N TRP A 447 29.14 24.53 24.11
CA TRP A 447 28.62 25.11 25.34
C TRP A 447 27.87 24.07 26.18
N GLU A 448 27.30 23.03 25.56
CA GLU A 448 26.75 21.88 26.29
C GLU A 448 27.79 21.21 27.20
N ALA A 449 29.06 21.16 26.77
CA ALA A 449 30.15 20.67 27.60
C ALA A 449 30.41 21.57 28.83
N GLY A 450 30.40 22.90 28.65
CA GLY A 450 30.53 23.86 29.75
C GLY A 450 29.33 23.79 30.71
N VAL A 451 28.11 23.74 30.17
CA VAL A 451 26.87 23.55 30.94
C VAL A 451 26.90 22.22 31.70
N LYS A 452 27.42 21.15 31.09
CA LYS A 452 27.61 19.85 31.75
C LYS A 452 28.58 19.97 32.92
N SER A 453 29.69 20.67 32.77
CA SER A 453 30.64 20.93 33.86
C SER A 453 30.02 21.75 34.99
N VAL A 454 29.24 22.79 34.67
CA VAL A 454 28.48 23.59 35.64
C VAL A 454 27.50 22.72 36.42
N LYS A 455 26.66 21.95 35.71
CA LYS A 455 25.68 21.03 36.30
C LYS A 455 26.37 19.97 37.18
N HIS A 456 27.54 19.48 36.77
CA HIS A 456 28.30 18.50 37.55
C HIS A 456 28.74 19.07 38.90
N HIS A 457 29.38 20.24 38.91
CA HIS A 457 29.88 20.86 40.14
C HIS A 457 28.74 21.30 41.06
N LEU A 458 27.70 21.95 40.52
CA LEU A 458 26.53 22.36 41.30
C LEU A 458 25.85 21.16 41.96
N LYS A 459 25.59 20.07 41.21
CA LYS A 459 24.96 18.87 41.79
C LYS A 459 25.78 18.25 42.93
N ARG A 460 27.12 18.27 42.82
CA ARG A 460 28.00 17.73 43.87
C ARG A 460 28.11 18.65 45.08
N ALA A 461 28.17 19.97 44.86
CA ALA A 461 28.21 20.95 45.94
C ALA A 461 26.88 21.01 46.70
N ILE A 462 25.75 20.89 45.98
CA ILE A 462 24.41 21.01 46.57
C ILE A 462 23.95 19.70 47.22
N GLY A 463 24.15 18.57 46.54
CA GLY A 463 23.63 17.27 46.98
C GLY A 463 22.12 17.30 47.23
N ASN A 464 21.71 16.86 48.43
CA ASN A 464 20.31 16.88 48.90
C ASN A 464 20.03 18.07 49.85
N LEU A 465 20.97 19.00 49.99
CA LEU A 465 20.83 20.15 50.89
C LEU A 465 19.97 21.23 50.24
N HIS A 466 19.21 21.93 51.09
CA HIS A 466 18.34 23.03 50.66
C HIS A 466 18.86 24.34 51.24
N PHE A 467 19.61 25.06 50.41
CA PHE A 467 20.25 26.34 50.74
C PHE A 467 19.25 27.49 50.73
N THR A 468 19.56 28.52 51.50
CA THR A 468 18.97 29.85 51.34
C THR A 468 19.42 30.47 50.01
N PHE A 469 18.70 31.50 49.56
CA PHE A 469 19.05 32.21 48.33
C PHE A 469 20.51 32.72 48.35
N GLU A 470 20.96 33.32 49.45
CA GLU A 470 22.31 33.88 49.58
C GLU A 470 23.41 32.81 49.67
N GLU A 471 23.13 31.69 50.35
CA GLU A 471 24.04 30.55 50.38
C GLU A 471 24.18 29.92 48.99
N PHE A 472 23.07 29.79 48.25
CA PHE A 472 23.06 29.27 46.90
C PHE A 472 23.83 30.18 45.93
N GLU A 473 23.64 31.49 46.04
CA GLU A 473 24.41 32.48 45.28
C GLU A 473 25.91 32.37 45.56
N THR A 474 26.28 32.18 46.83
CA THR A 474 27.69 31.98 47.23
C THR A 474 28.29 30.72 46.60
N ILE A 475 27.57 29.59 46.62
CA ILE A 475 28.02 28.34 45.98
C ILE A 475 28.18 28.53 44.48
N MET A 476 27.25 29.22 43.83
CA MET A 476 27.31 29.51 42.40
C MET A 476 28.57 30.31 42.04
N ILE A 477 28.89 31.36 42.82
CA ILE A 477 30.11 32.17 42.63
C ILE A 477 31.37 31.32 42.83
N GLN A 478 31.39 30.42 43.82
CA GLN A 478 32.51 29.51 44.04
C GLN A 478 32.69 28.54 42.86
N VAL A 479 31.61 27.93 42.37
CA VAL A 479 31.63 27.04 41.21
C VAL A 479 32.10 27.78 39.95
N GLU A 480 31.62 29.00 39.72
CA GLU A 480 32.08 29.84 38.62
C GLU A 480 33.59 30.10 38.70
N ARG A 481 34.09 30.48 39.88
CA ARG A 481 35.52 30.73 40.11
C ARG A 481 36.37 29.48 39.87
N ILE A 482 35.94 28.31 40.35
CA ILE A 482 36.64 27.03 40.14
C ILE A 482 36.68 26.68 38.65
N LEU A 483 35.56 26.82 37.94
CA LEU A 483 35.52 26.52 36.51
C LEU A 483 36.41 27.47 35.71
N ASN A 484 36.50 28.73 36.13
CA ASN A 484 37.33 29.74 35.50
C ASN A 484 38.80 29.72 35.95
N SER A 485 39.19 28.99 37.00
CA SER A 485 40.60 28.86 37.40
C SER A 485 41.36 27.77 36.64
N ARG A 486 40.72 27.13 35.65
CA ARG A 486 41.35 26.10 34.83
C ARG A 486 42.45 26.69 33.90
N PRO A 487 43.57 25.99 33.67
CA PRO A 487 44.60 26.44 32.76
C PRO A 487 44.09 26.44 31.30
N LEU A 488 44.36 27.52 30.56
CA LEU A 488 44.16 27.63 29.11
C LEU A 488 45.46 27.33 28.36
N THR A 489 46.53 28.03 28.74
CA THR A 489 47.86 27.94 28.14
C THR A 489 48.91 28.39 29.16
N PRO A 490 50.16 27.89 29.08
CA PRO A 490 51.29 28.46 29.83
C PRO A 490 51.53 29.93 29.48
N LEU A 491 51.97 30.73 30.45
CA LEU A 491 52.35 32.13 30.26
C LEU A 491 53.76 32.30 29.70
N SER A 492 54.61 31.30 29.90
CA SER A 492 55.99 31.25 29.42
C SER A 492 56.24 29.94 28.67
N SER A 493 57.22 29.98 27.77
CA SER A 493 57.79 28.78 27.14
C SER A 493 58.85 28.10 28.02
N ASP A 494 59.22 28.73 29.14
CA ASP A 494 60.15 28.20 30.12
C ASP A 494 59.54 26.99 30.83
N ALA A 495 60.27 25.87 30.85
CA ALA A 495 59.80 24.60 31.41
C ALA A 495 59.69 24.63 32.93
N ASP A 496 60.41 25.53 33.60
CA ASP A 496 60.40 25.69 35.06
C ASP A 496 59.36 26.73 35.53
N ASN A 497 58.70 27.43 34.60
CA ASN A 497 57.63 28.37 34.91
C ASN A 497 56.24 27.71 34.78
N PHE A 498 55.60 27.48 35.93
CA PHE A 498 54.29 26.86 36.03
C PHE A 498 53.11 27.85 35.97
N ASP A 499 53.37 29.13 35.72
CA ASP A 499 52.32 30.13 35.61
C ASP A 499 51.46 29.88 34.36
N VAL A 500 50.15 29.86 34.57
CA VAL A 500 49.16 29.56 33.53
C VAL A 500 48.17 30.70 33.37
N LEU A 501 47.82 30.96 32.11
CA LEU A 501 46.70 31.82 31.77
C LEU A 501 45.41 31.07 32.11
N THR A 502 44.54 31.68 32.91
CA THR A 502 43.24 31.10 33.26
C THR A 502 42.12 32.06 32.84
N PRO A 503 40.88 31.60 32.69
CA PRO A 503 39.79 32.52 32.42
C PRO A 503 39.57 33.64 33.45
N VAL A 504 40.07 33.50 34.68
CA VAL A 504 39.98 34.56 35.71
C VAL A 504 40.95 35.72 35.45
N THR A 505 41.98 35.55 34.61
CA THR A 505 42.97 36.61 34.34
C THR A 505 42.45 37.72 33.42
N PHE A 506 41.22 37.58 32.91
CA PHE A 506 40.52 38.55 32.06
C PHE A 506 39.18 38.90 32.70
#